data_AF-A0AAW5UX01-F1
#
_entry.id   AF-A0AAW5UX01-F1
#
_cell.length_a   1.000
_cell.length_b   1.000
_cell.length_c   1.000
_cell.angle_alpha   90.00
_cell.angle_beta   90.00
_cell.angle_gamma   90.00
#
_symmetry.space_group_name_H-M   'P 1'
#
loop_
_entity.id
_entity.type
_entity.pdbx_description
1 polymer ?
#
loop_
_entity_poly.entity_id
_entity_poly.type
_entity_poly.pdbx_seq_one_letter_code
_entity_poly.pdbx_strand_id
1 'polypeptide(L)'
;MEKLQIKLEKWVNGGYSLSHYDGHAVFVDGGIPGETVDITLTKQGNKEWFGTVDAVIESSPLRVPSDCPVYLECGGCSYRHISYEDEVKVKASLLEFMFPEWIGKAEVVTGPSIGYRNNVQWQVEGGEIGFFAKNTHRIIPDSSTHCKNVDKRLLIENPNDFGILSNEKPKQNRFPKPSKNSKLQKNTNSLSLRLSQNAVVLYEKEETKFEFLSTKLTVPAKGFFQINQFLLETWIQKIKSLLPKDANVLELFCGCGTIGITLRDRIKSLYGIESHEKSIEYANQNAKANGITTYQYTVLDLYQKHLSKDLKIYSTWIVNPPRAGLSKGLIETAAILKPREIVYSSCNPSTLRRDVISFKEIGYEMDHLSLFDFFPRTNHYEVLVRLRKRK
;
A
#
# COMPACT_ATOMS: atom_id res chain seq x y z
N MET A 1 -24.76 20.55 -10.19
CA MET A 1 -23.48 20.74 -9.50
C MET A 1 -22.92 22.07 -9.94
N GLU A 2 -22.37 22.86 -9.03
CA GLU A 2 -21.82 24.20 -9.31
C GLU A 2 -20.51 24.08 -10.08
N LYS A 3 -20.34 24.91 -11.11
CA LYS A 3 -19.13 24.98 -11.93
C LYS A 3 -18.31 26.21 -11.56
N LEU A 4 -17.00 26.05 -11.48
CA LEU A 4 -16.07 27.10 -11.11
C LEU A 4 -14.86 27.07 -12.04
N GLN A 5 -14.41 28.24 -12.51
CA GLN A 5 -13.12 28.37 -13.18
C GLN A 5 -12.06 28.82 -12.19
N ILE A 6 -10.91 28.15 -12.16
CA ILE A 6 -9.88 28.39 -11.14
C ILE A 6 -8.47 28.12 -11.68
N LYS A 7 -7.48 28.84 -11.15
CA LYS A 7 -6.06 28.64 -11.46
C LYS A 7 -5.38 27.82 -10.37
N LEU A 8 -4.79 26.69 -10.74
CA LEU A 8 -4.19 25.75 -9.80
C LEU A 8 -2.79 26.20 -9.37
N GLU A 9 -2.49 26.11 -8.07
CA GLU A 9 -1.28 26.71 -7.49
C GLU A 9 -0.17 25.68 -7.25
N LYS A 10 -0.50 24.54 -6.63
CA LYS A 10 0.50 23.54 -6.22
C LYS A 10 -0.09 22.16 -5.97
N TRP A 11 0.76 21.14 -6.04
CA TRP A 11 0.41 19.77 -5.64
C TRP A 11 0.29 19.66 -4.12
N VAL A 12 -0.64 18.83 -3.67
CA VAL A 12 -0.77 18.43 -2.26
C VAL A 12 -1.04 16.93 -2.14
N ASN A 13 -0.80 16.38 -0.95
CA ASN A 13 -1.12 14.98 -0.66
C ASN A 13 -2.60 14.68 -0.92
N GLY A 14 -2.89 13.45 -1.34
CA GLY A 14 -4.23 13.06 -1.78
C GLY A 14 -4.38 12.94 -3.29
N GLY A 15 -3.39 13.41 -4.05
CA GLY A 15 -3.46 13.44 -5.51
C GLY A 15 -4.22 14.64 -6.05
N TYR A 16 -4.27 15.72 -5.28
CA TYR A 16 -4.97 16.95 -5.64
C TYR A 16 -3.97 18.05 -6.00
N SER A 17 -4.44 18.96 -6.84
CA SER A 17 -3.91 20.32 -6.92
C SER A 17 -4.71 21.23 -6.00
N LEU A 18 -4.03 22.14 -5.31
CA LEU A 18 -4.65 23.13 -4.44
C LEU A 18 -4.80 24.46 -5.19
N SER A 19 -5.90 25.15 -4.93
CA SER A 19 -6.10 26.57 -5.19
C SER A 19 -6.90 27.21 -4.06
N HIS A 20 -7.00 28.53 -4.05
CA HIS A 20 -7.92 29.25 -3.17
C HIS A 20 -9.00 29.97 -3.98
N TYR A 21 -10.25 29.93 -3.49
CA TYR A 21 -11.37 30.66 -4.09
C TYR A 21 -12.34 31.10 -2.99
N ASP A 22 -12.70 32.38 -2.99
CA ASP A 22 -13.63 32.99 -2.03
C ASP A 22 -13.34 32.62 -0.56
N GLY A 23 -12.06 32.68 -0.17
CA GLY A 23 -11.61 32.34 1.20
C GLY A 23 -11.56 30.84 1.52
N HIS A 24 -11.90 29.95 0.59
CA HIS A 24 -11.86 28.50 0.77
C HIS A 24 -10.63 27.88 0.08
N ALA A 25 -10.06 26.85 0.69
CA ALA A 25 -9.09 25.97 0.06
C ALA A 25 -9.84 24.99 -0.86
N VAL A 26 -9.49 24.97 -2.15
CA VAL A 26 -10.14 24.13 -3.16
C VAL A 26 -9.16 23.04 -3.60
N PHE A 27 -9.51 21.79 -3.31
CA PHE A 27 -8.75 20.60 -3.69
C PHE A 27 -9.31 20.01 -4.99
N VAL A 28 -8.51 20.03 -6.05
CA VAL A 28 -8.94 19.72 -7.41
C VAL A 28 -8.28 18.43 -7.89
N ASP A 29 -9.11 17.45 -8.27
CA ASP A 29 -8.69 16.19 -8.88
C ASP A 29 -8.53 16.35 -10.40
N GLY A 30 -7.46 15.77 -10.96
CA GLY A 30 -7.19 15.80 -12.40
C GLY A 30 -6.57 17.08 -12.95
N GLY A 31 -6.26 18.04 -12.10
CA GLY A 31 -5.63 19.30 -12.45
C GLY A 31 -4.14 19.35 -12.11
N ILE A 32 -3.37 20.10 -12.89
CA ILE A 32 -1.92 20.29 -12.71
C ILE A 32 -1.65 21.73 -12.24
N PRO A 33 -0.72 21.98 -11.30
CA PRO A 33 -0.33 23.33 -10.94
C PRO A 33 0.11 24.16 -12.15
N GLY A 34 -0.34 25.41 -12.18
CA GLY A 34 -0.15 26.34 -13.29
C GLY A 34 -1.31 26.36 -14.29
N GLU A 35 -2.20 25.37 -14.28
CA GLU A 35 -3.36 25.34 -15.19
C GLU A 35 -4.48 26.25 -14.75
N THR A 36 -5.22 26.76 -15.74
CA THR A 36 -6.55 27.33 -15.55
C THR A 36 -7.57 26.30 -16.02
N VAL A 37 -8.49 25.89 -15.15
CA VAL A 37 -9.43 24.78 -15.37
C VAL A 37 -10.85 25.17 -14.98
N ASP A 38 -11.83 24.62 -15.70
CA ASP A 38 -13.21 24.55 -15.22
C ASP A 38 -13.37 23.27 -14.40
N ILE A 39 -13.94 23.39 -13.20
CA ILE A 39 -14.17 22.27 -12.28
C ILE A 39 -15.66 22.16 -11.92
N THR A 40 -16.10 20.93 -11.68
CA THR A 40 -17.35 20.65 -10.97
C THR A 40 -17.04 20.42 -9.49
N LEU A 41 -17.68 21.20 -8.61
CA LEU A 41 -17.56 21.00 -7.16
C LEU A 41 -18.29 19.71 -6.74
N THR A 42 -17.59 18.85 -6.01
CA THR A 42 -18.08 17.56 -5.51
C THR A 42 -18.40 17.59 -4.02
N LYS A 43 -17.80 18.52 -3.27
CA LYS A 43 -18.09 18.75 -1.84
C LYS A 43 -17.74 20.19 -1.46
N GLN A 44 -18.63 20.85 -0.72
CA GLN A 44 -18.40 22.17 -0.14
C GLN A 44 -18.51 22.08 1.39
N GLY A 45 -17.41 22.33 2.09
CA GLY A 45 -17.38 22.52 3.53
C GLY A 45 -17.06 23.96 3.92
N ASN A 46 -17.04 24.26 5.22
CA ASN A 46 -16.84 25.61 5.73
C ASN A 46 -15.46 26.24 5.43
N LYS A 47 -14.43 25.41 5.15
CA LYS A 47 -13.05 25.86 4.87
C LYS A 47 -12.44 25.21 3.64
N GLU A 48 -12.90 24.02 3.31
CA GLU A 48 -12.34 23.18 2.27
C GLU A 48 -13.43 22.74 1.30
N TRP A 49 -13.17 22.93 0.02
CA TRP A 49 -13.99 22.47 -1.08
C TRP A 49 -13.22 21.45 -1.90
N PHE A 50 -13.94 20.53 -2.53
CA PHE A 50 -13.37 19.52 -3.42
C PHE A 50 -14.05 19.63 -4.77
N GLY A 51 -13.28 19.46 -5.84
CA GLY A 51 -13.80 19.45 -7.20
C GLY A 51 -12.98 18.57 -8.12
N THR A 52 -13.55 18.32 -9.29
CA THR A 52 -12.91 17.53 -10.36
C THR A 52 -12.85 18.39 -11.62
N VAL A 53 -11.72 18.34 -12.34
CA VAL A 53 -11.58 19.03 -13.63
C VAL A 53 -12.61 18.49 -14.64
N ASP A 54 -13.39 19.41 -15.21
CA ASP A 54 -14.27 19.16 -16.35
C ASP A 54 -13.57 19.52 -17.67
N ALA A 55 -12.88 20.66 -17.70
CA ALA A 55 -12.18 21.17 -18.88
C ALA A 55 -10.91 21.93 -18.50
N VAL A 56 -9.91 21.88 -19.38
CA VAL A 56 -8.65 22.60 -19.23
C VAL A 56 -8.67 23.79 -20.18
N ILE A 57 -8.61 25.00 -19.63
CA ILE A 57 -8.64 26.27 -20.38
C ILE A 57 -7.22 26.68 -20.77
N GLU A 58 -6.29 26.61 -19.81
CA GLU A 58 -4.86 26.82 -20.02
C GLU A 58 -4.12 25.56 -19.53
N SER A 59 -3.50 24.83 -20.45
CA SER A 59 -2.86 23.54 -20.15
C SER A 59 -1.42 23.70 -19.66
N SER A 60 -1.02 22.83 -18.73
CA SER A 60 0.37 22.67 -18.33
C SER A 60 1.13 21.86 -19.40
N PRO A 61 2.43 22.12 -19.62
CA PRO A 61 3.26 21.29 -20.48
C PRO A 61 3.44 19.86 -19.95
N LEU A 62 3.15 19.61 -18.67
CA LEU A 62 3.20 18.26 -18.08
C LEU A 62 1.98 17.41 -18.42
N ARG A 63 0.91 18.01 -18.95
CA ARG A 63 -0.34 17.31 -19.24
C ARG A 63 -0.14 16.32 -20.38
N VAL A 64 -0.55 15.07 -20.14
CA VAL A 64 -0.67 14.05 -21.17
C VAL A 64 -2.10 13.51 -21.24
N PRO A 65 -2.55 13.01 -22.39
CA PRO A 65 -3.83 12.32 -22.48
C PRO A 65 -3.88 11.13 -21.51
N SER A 66 -4.99 10.98 -20.80
CA SER A 66 -5.22 9.79 -19.98
C SER A 66 -5.33 8.57 -20.86
N ASP A 67 -4.68 7.49 -20.43
CA ASP A 67 -4.68 6.21 -21.10
C ASP A 67 -5.79 5.26 -20.56
N CYS A 68 -6.71 5.79 -19.76
CA CYS A 68 -7.85 5.11 -19.16
C CYS A 68 -9.14 5.94 -19.38
N PRO A 69 -10.20 5.35 -19.97
CA PRO A 69 -11.40 6.08 -20.37
C PRO A 69 -12.26 6.55 -19.19
N VAL A 70 -12.18 5.85 -18.06
CA VAL A 70 -12.93 6.15 -16.83
C VAL A 70 -12.07 6.84 -15.77
N TYR A 71 -10.95 7.44 -16.19
CA TYR A 71 -10.10 8.23 -15.30
C TYR A 71 -10.86 9.47 -14.79
N LEU A 72 -10.58 9.89 -13.55
CA LEU A 72 -11.33 10.89 -12.75
C LEU A 72 -12.70 10.43 -12.24
N GLU A 73 -13.38 9.54 -12.94
CA GLU A 73 -14.61 8.92 -12.44
C GLU A 73 -14.32 7.74 -11.49
N CYS A 74 -13.46 6.82 -11.92
CA CYS A 74 -13.07 5.64 -11.16
C CYS A 74 -12.21 5.99 -9.93
N GLY A 75 -12.48 5.36 -8.78
CA GLY A 75 -11.75 5.54 -7.52
C GLY A 75 -10.32 4.98 -7.50
N GLY A 76 -9.85 4.40 -8.60
CA GLY A 76 -8.61 3.63 -8.62
C GLY A 76 -7.31 4.41 -8.87
N CYS A 77 -7.35 5.61 -9.48
CA CYS A 77 -6.17 6.34 -9.93
C CYS A 77 -6.25 7.86 -9.65
N SER A 78 -5.08 8.49 -9.51
CA SER A 78 -4.91 9.91 -9.19
C SER A 78 -4.09 10.69 -10.22
N TYR A 79 -3.15 10.05 -10.94
CA TYR A 79 -2.14 10.77 -11.73
C TYR A 79 -2.06 10.38 -13.21
N ARG A 80 -3.14 9.85 -13.82
CA ARG A 80 -3.11 9.44 -15.24
C ARG A 80 -3.09 10.60 -16.24
N HIS A 81 -3.20 11.84 -15.78
CA HIS A 81 -3.10 13.05 -16.61
C HIS A 81 -1.68 13.63 -16.70
N ILE A 82 -0.68 12.95 -16.10
CA ILE A 82 0.74 13.27 -16.21
C ILE A 82 1.56 12.02 -16.57
N SER A 83 2.78 12.22 -17.06
CA SER A 83 3.72 11.12 -17.30
C SER A 83 4.02 10.37 -15.99
N TYR A 84 4.43 9.10 -16.09
CA TYR A 84 4.81 8.36 -14.87
C TYR A 84 6.06 8.95 -14.21
N GLU A 85 6.99 9.47 -15.02
CA GLU A 85 8.19 10.12 -14.51
C GLU A 85 7.84 11.36 -13.67
N ASP A 86 6.88 12.16 -14.13
CA ASP A 86 6.45 13.35 -13.39
C ASP A 86 5.62 13.00 -12.15
N GLU A 87 4.81 11.94 -12.21
CA GLU A 87 4.16 11.39 -11.02
C GLU A 87 5.17 11.06 -9.92
N VAL A 88 6.27 10.40 -10.28
CA VAL A 88 7.33 10.02 -9.33
C VAL A 88 7.98 11.26 -8.72
N LYS A 89 8.25 12.30 -9.53
CA LYS A 89 8.77 13.60 -9.04
C LYS A 89 7.80 14.28 -8.07
N VAL A 90 6.49 14.25 -8.37
CA VAL A 90 5.44 14.80 -7.48
C VAL A 90 5.42 14.05 -6.15
N LYS A 91 5.38 12.72 -6.18
CA LYS A 91 5.40 11.89 -4.96
C LYS A 91 6.64 12.13 -4.10
N ALA A 92 7.83 12.18 -4.71
CA ALA A 92 9.08 12.47 -4.02
C ALA A 92 9.07 13.85 -3.36
N SER A 93 8.64 14.89 -4.10
CA SER A 93 8.57 16.25 -3.59
C SER A 93 7.58 16.39 -2.43
N LEU A 94 6.43 15.70 -2.52
CA LEU A 94 5.44 15.65 -1.44
C LEU A 94 6.00 14.95 -0.20
N LEU A 95 6.74 13.86 -0.36
CA LEU A 95 7.40 13.18 0.76
C LEU A 95 8.43 14.08 1.44
N GLU A 96 9.32 14.69 0.67
CA GLU A 96 10.36 15.59 1.18
C GLU A 96 9.74 16.77 1.95
N PHE A 97 8.65 17.35 1.43
CA PHE A 97 7.92 18.41 2.12
C PHE A 97 7.31 17.94 3.46
N MET A 98 6.94 16.66 3.59
CA MET A 98 6.41 16.12 4.84
C MET A 98 7.48 15.94 5.93
N PHE A 99 8.74 15.74 5.54
CA PHE A 99 9.86 15.52 6.45
C PHE A 99 10.89 16.63 6.31
N PRO A 100 10.59 17.88 6.73
CA PRO A 100 11.50 19.03 6.58
C PRO A 100 12.82 18.87 7.34
N GLU A 101 12.90 17.96 8.31
CA GLU A 101 14.12 17.58 9.00
C GLU A 101 15.09 16.74 8.16
N TRP A 102 14.61 16.15 7.06
CA TRP A 102 15.45 15.40 6.13
C TRP A 102 16.26 16.36 5.26
N ILE A 103 17.57 16.25 5.34
CA ILE A 103 18.49 17.06 4.54
C ILE A 103 18.96 16.23 3.36
N GLY A 104 18.47 16.55 2.16
CA GLY A 104 18.81 15.88 0.92
C GLY A 104 17.58 15.42 0.17
N LYS A 105 17.79 14.62 -0.89
CA LYS A 105 16.70 14.01 -1.64
C LYS A 105 16.34 12.65 -1.04
N ALA A 106 15.06 12.32 -1.03
CA ALA A 106 14.64 10.96 -0.69
C ALA A 106 15.15 10.00 -1.79
N GLU A 107 15.63 8.82 -1.40
CA GLU A 107 15.88 7.77 -2.38
C GLU A 107 14.55 7.29 -2.96
N VAL A 108 14.44 7.17 -4.28
CA VAL A 108 13.20 6.79 -4.95
C VAL A 108 13.39 5.49 -5.71
N VAL A 109 12.54 4.51 -5.42
CA VAL A 109 12.54 3.19 -6.05
C VAL A 109 11.19 2.97 -6.76
N THR A 110 11.26 2.72 -8.06
CA THR A 110 10.10 2.56 -8.94
C THR A 110 10.06 1.18 -9.58
N GLY A 111 8.88 0.75 -10.00
CA GLY A 111 8.67 -0.47 -10.77
C GLY A 111 7.79 -0.21 -12.00
N PRO A 112 7.28 -1.27 -12.65
CA PRO A 112 6.28 -1.12 -13.70
C PRO A 112 5.06 -0.34 -13.22
N SER A 113 4.62 0.64 -14.01
CA SER A 113 3.45 1.47 -13.66
C SER A 113 2.09 0.86 -14.04
N ILE A 114 2.11 -0.32 -14.64
CA ILE A 114 0.95 -1.07 -15.10
C ILE A 114 1.11 -2.56 -14.76
N GLY A 115 -0.01 -3.27 -14.62
CA GLY A 115 -0.06 -4.72 -14.36
C GLY A 115 0.56 -5.13 -13.03
N TYR A 116 0.77 -4.19 -12.11
CA TYR A 116 1.56 -4.42 -10.90
C TYR A 116 0.75 -5.02 -9.76
N ARG A 117 -0.57 -4.80 -9.70
CA ARG A 117 -1.40 -5.32 -8.62
C ARG A 117 -1.57 -6.82 -8.76
N ASN A 118 -1.04 -7.55 -7.79
CA ASN A 118 -1.16 -8.99 -7.67
C ASN A 118 -2.41 -9.45 -6.90
N ASN A 119 -3.22 -8.51 -6.43
CA ASN A 119 -4.53 -8.76 -5.82
C ASN A 119 -5.53 -7.66 -6.21
N VAL A 120 -6.80 -8.02 -6.17
CA VAL A 120 -7.90 -7.09 -6.46
C VAL A 120 -9.16 -7.50 -5.69
N GLN A 121 -9.95 -6.51 -5.30
CA GLN A 121 -11.29 -6.68 -4.76
C GLN A 121 -12.27 -5.96 -5.68
N TRP A 122 -12.97 -6.73 -6.50
CA TRP A 122 -14.04 -6.23 -7.34
C TRP A 122 -15.32 -6.10 -6.52
N GLN A 123 -16.02 -4.99 -6.66
CA GLN A 123 -17.35 -4.78 -6.08
C GLN A 123 -18.38 -5.41 -7.01
N VAL A 124 -19.44 -5.99 -6.45
CA VAL A 124 -20.49 -6.69 -7.20
C VAL A 124 -21.85 -6.27 -6.66
N GLU A 125 -22.66 -5.64 -7.51
CA GLU A 125 -24.02 -5.21 -7.18
C GLU A 125 -24.85 -5.10 -8.46
N GLY A 126 -26.12 -5.52 -8.42
CA GLY A 126 -27.04 -5.32 -9.54
C GLY A 126 -26.65 -5.98 -10.88
N GLY A 127 -25.74 -6.96 -10.86
CA GLY A 127 -25.18 -7.58 -12.08
C GLY A 127 -23.95 -6.86 -12.64
N GLU A 128 -23.53 -5.75 -12.03
CA GLU A 128 -22.31 -5.04 -12.37
C GLU A 128 -21.13 -5.52 -11.52
N ILE A 129 -19.92 -5.42 -12.09
CA ILE A 129 -18.66 -5.75 -11.41
C ILE A 129 -17.58 -4.74 -11.75
N GLY A 130 -16.89 -4.21 -10.74
CA GLY A 130 -15.83 -3.22 -10.95
C GLY A 130 -15.37 -2.53 -9.67
N PHE A 131 -14.57 -1.49 -9.79
CA PHE A 131 -14.31 -0.56 -8.69
C PHE A 131 -15.46 0.42 -8.51
N PHE A 132 -15.57 0.99 -7.32
CA PHE A 132 -16.46 2.12 -7.10
C PHE A 132 -15.94 3.40 -7.79
N ALA A 133 -16.88 4.23 -8.25
CA ALA A 133 -16.62 5.60 -8.62
C ALA A 133 -16.21 6.41 -7.38
N LYS A 134 -15.38 7.45 -7.56
CA LYS A 134 -14.83 8.26 -6.46
C LYS A 134 -15.93 8.73 -5.52
N ASN A 135 -15.75 8.47 -4.22
CA ASN A 135 -16.64 8.90 -3.14
C ASN A 135 -18.10 8.43 -3.28
N THR A 136 -18.37 7.31 -3.96
CA THR A 136 -19.71 6.72 -4.08
C THR A 136 -19.65 5.19 -3.92
N HIS A 137 -20.82 4.55 -3.93
CA HIS A 137 -20.95 3.09 -4.07
C HIS A 137 -21.37 2.68 -5.50
N ARG A 138 -21.35 3.61 -6.47
CA ARG A 138 -21.67 3.28 -7.87
C ARG A 138 -20.50 2.50 -8.48
N ILE A 139 -20.79 1.38 -9.12
CA ILE A 139 -19.78 0.55 -9.78
C ILE A 139 -19.40 1.16 -11.13
N ILE A 140 -18.12 1.04 -11.51
CA ILE A 140 -17.59 1.36 -12.83
C ILE A 140 -17.24 0.05 -13.54
N PRO A 141 -18.16 -0.52 -14.36
CA PRO A 141 -17.98 -1.85 -14.94
C PRO A 141 -16.70 -2.00 -15.77
N ASP A 142 -16.36 -0.98 -16.57
CA ASP A 142 -15.17 -0.94 -17.44
C ASP A 142 -13.85 -1.16 -16.68
N SER A 143 -13.83 -0.87 -15.38
CA SER A 143 -12.64 -1.08 -14.57
C SER A 143 -12.31 -2.56 -14.34
N SER A 144 -13.30 -3.45 -14.38
CA SER A 144 -13.07 -4.90 -14.21
C SER A 144 -12.40 -5.55 -15.43
N THR A 145 -12.58 -4.95 -16.61
CA THR A 145 -12.11 -5.46 -17.91
C THR A 145 -10.85 -4.74 -18.40
N HIS A 146 -10.65 -3.47 -18.04
CA HIS A 146 -9.60 -2.63 -18.63
C HIS A 146 -8.62 -1.97 -17.62
N CYS A 147 -8.72 -2.28 -16.31
CA CYS A 147 -7.83 -1.61 -15.35
C CYS A 147 -6.36 -1.95 -15.59
N LYS A 148 -5.61 -0.98 -16.10
CA LYS A 148 -4.17 -1.12 -16.40
C LYS A 148 -3.29 -1.32 -15.18
N ASN A 149 -3.75 -1.02 -13.96
CA ASN A 149 -2.96 -1.27 -12.76
C ASN A 149 -3.03 -2.73 -12.29
N VAL A 150 -4.07 -3.45 -12.69
CA VAL A 150 -4.33 -4.83 -12.27
C VAL A 150 -3.62 -5.78 -13.22
N ASP A 151 -2.96 -6.82 -12.70
CA ASP A 151 -2.40 -7.89 -13.55
C ASP A 151 -3.54 -8.46 -14.40
N LYS A 152 -3.30 -8.61 -15.70
CA LYS A 152 -4.31 -9.06 -16.68
C LYS A 152 -5.02 -10.36 -16.26
N ARG A 153 -4.33 -11.25 -15.53
CA ARG A 153 -4.88 -12.52 -15.02
C ARG A 153 -5.92 -12.31 -13.93
N LEU A 154 -6.13 -11.11 -13.41
CA LEU A 154 -7.13 -10.79 -12.40
C LEU A 154 -8.30 -9.97 -12.97
N LEU A 155 -8.25 -9.63 -14.26
CA LEU A 155 -9.35 -8.96 -14.97
C LEU A 155 -10.46 -9.96 -15.30
N ILE A 156 -11.68 -9.45 -15.42
CA ILE A 156 -12.89 -10.22 -15.70
C ILE A 156 -13.16 -10.14 -17.21
N GLU A 157 -13.19 -11.27 -17.92
CA GLU A 157 -13.48 -11.28 -19.37
C GLU A 157 -14.98 -11.18 -19.66
N ASN A 158 -15.76 -11.92 -18.89
CA ASN A 158 -17.21 -11.98 -19.04
C ASN A 158 -17.86 -11.78 -17.67
N PRO A 159 -18.42 -10.59 -17.40
CA PRO A 159 -19.13 -10.28 -16.15
C PRO A 159 -20.23 -11.29 -15.80
N ASN A 160 -20.80 -11.97 -16.81
CA ASN A 160 -21.90 -12.90 -16.65
C ASN A 160 -21.48 -14.30 -16.16
N ASP A 161 -20.20 -14.68 -16.27
CA ASP A 161 -19.71 -16.02 -15.89
C ASP A 161 -18.73 -16.03 -14.72
N PHE A 162 -18.31 -14.85 -14.22
CA PHE A 162 -17.21 -14.70 -13.24
C PHE A 162 -15.93 -15.48 -13.64
N GLY A 163 -15.77 -15.77 -14.94
CA GLY A 163 -14.62 -16.46 -15.51
C GLY A 163 -13.45 -15.51 -15.68
N ILE A 164 -12.28 -15.91 -15.17
CA ILE A 164 -11.04 -15.14 -15.19
C ILE A 164 -10.11 -15.69 -16.27
N LEU A 165 -9.37 -14.79 -16.95
CA LEU A 165 -8.32 -15.06 -17.94
C LEU A 165 -7.31 -16.12 -17.47
N SER A 166 -7.35 -17.29 -18.10
CA SER A 166 -6.11 -18.00 -18.45
C SER A 166 -6.26 -18.75 -19.77
N ASN A 167 -5.62 -18.24 -20.81
CA ASN A 167 -5.33 -18.99 -22.04
C ASN A 167 -4.19 -20.01 -21.86
N GLU A 168 -3.80 -20.28 -20.61
CA GLU A 168 -3.00 -21.44 -20.25
C GLU A 168 -3.91 -22.41 -19.52
N LYS A 169 -4.24 -23.55 -20.15
CA LYS A 169 -5.09 -24.59 -19.57
C LYS A 169 -4.63 -24.89 -18.13
N PRO A 170 -5.41 -24.55 -17.09
CA PRO A 170 -5.10 -24.97 -15.74
C PRO A 170 -5.14 -26.49 -15.72
N LYS A 171 -4.02 -27.14 -15.39
CA LYS A 171 -4.06 -28.53 -14.92
C LYS A 171 -4.81 -28.49 -13.59
N GLN A 172 -6.10 -28.83 -13.67
CA GLN A 172 -7.14 -28.93 -12.63
C GLN A 172 -8.19 -27.81 -12.69
N ASN A 173 -9.41 -28.24 -13.01
CA ASN A 173 -10.68 -27.57 -12.74
C ASN A 173 -10.74 -26.99 -11.32
N ARG A 174 -10.33 -25.73 -11.12
CA ARG A 174 -10.45 -25.04 -9.81
C ARG A 174 -11.15 -23.68 -9.85
N PHE A 175 -11.74 -23.31 -10.97
CA PHE A 175 -12.84 -22.36 -10.90
C PHE A 175 -14.12 -23.13 -10.57
N PRO A 176 -14.90 -22.72 -9.55
CA PRO A 176 -16.22 -23.29 -9.36
C PRO A 176 -16.98 -23.09 -10.67
N LYS A 177 -17.31 -24.18 -11.37
CA LYS A 177 -18.28 -24.11 -12.47
C LYS A 177 -19.53 -23.45 -11.91
N PRO A 178 -20.21 -22.54 -12.63
CA PRO A 178 -21.54 -22.12 -12.27
C PRO A 178 -22.41 -23.38 -12.28
N SER A 179 -22.57 -23.98 -11.11
CA SER A 179 -23.55 -25.02 -10.90
C SER A 179 -24.89 -24.32 -11.10
N LYS A 180 -25.79 -24.95 -11.85
CA LYS A 180 -27.19 -24.50 -11.98
C LYS A 180 -27.90 -24.39 -10.62
N ASN A 181 -27.23 -24.77 -9.52
CA ASN A 181 -27.61 -24.61 -8.12
C ASN A 181 -26.50 -23.99 -7.25
N SER A 182 -25.55 -23.25 -7.83
CA SER A 182 -24.53 -22.55 -7.05
C SER A 182 -25.18 -21.33 -6.40
N LYS A 183 -25.57 -21.51 -5.15
CA LYS A 183 -25.58 -20.46 -4.14
C LYS A 183 -24.15 -19.89 -4.04
N LEU A 184 -23.63 -19.22 -5.09
CA LEU A 184 -22.69 -18.13 -4.87
C LEU A 184 -23.40 -17.21 -3.89
N GLN A 185 -22.73 -16.99 -2.76
CA GLN A 185 -23.28 -16.44 -1.53
C GLN A 185 -24.28 -15.33 -1.82
N LYS A 186 -25.53 -15.54 -1.41
CA LYS A 186 -26.63 -14.55 -1.45
C LYS A 186 -26.34 -13.25 -0.66
N ASN A 187 -25.09 -12.97 -0.27
CA ASN A 187 -24.70 -11.89 0.66
C ASN A 187 -23.27 -11.34 0.48
N THR A 188 -22.56 -11.57 -0.64
CA THR A 188 -21.22 -10.96 -0.83
C THR A 188 -21.22 -9.92 -1.93
N ASN A 189 -21.16 -8.64 -1.53
CA ASN A 189 -21.07 -7.48 -2.43
C ASN A 189 -19.66 -7.32 -3.08
N SER A 190 -18.79 -8.34 -3.02
CA SER A 190 -17.45 -8.27 -3.62
C SER A 190 -16.85 -9.64 -3.98
N LEU A 191 -15.96 -9.65 -4.98
CA LEU A 191 -15.11 -10.75 -5.42
C LEU A 191 -13.63 -10.37 -5.25
N SER A 192 -12.95 -11.03 -4.31
CA SER A 192 -11.53 -10.78 -4.03
C SER A 192 -10.65 -11.88 -4.61
N LEU A 193 -9.66 -11.49 -5.42
CA LEU A 193 -8.76 -12.38 -6.16
C LEU A 193 -7.31 -12.04 -5.86
N ARG A 194 -6.44 -13.04 -5.93
CA ARG A 194 -4.99 -12.87 -5.75
C ARG A 194 -4.22 -13.84 -6.64
N LEU A 195 -3.05 -13.41 -7.09
CA LEU A 195 -2.08 -14.27 -7.76
C LEU A 195 -1.31 -15.12 -6.76
N SER A 196 -1.30 -16.43 -6.99
CA SER A 196 -0.47 -17.41 -6.31
C SER A 196 0.47 -18.03 -7.33
N GLN A 197 1.70 -17.50 -7.45
CA GLN A 197 2.65 -17.87 -8.51
C GLN A 197 2.00 -17.75 -9.92
N ASN A 198 1.72 -18.88 -10.56
CA ASN A 198 1.12 -18.95 -11.90
C ASN A 198 -0.40 -19.18 -11.88
N ALA A 199 -1.03 -19.14 -10.71
CA ALA A 199 -2.47 -19.35 -10.55
C ALA A 199 -3.17 -18.11 -9.98
N VAL A 200 -4.49 -18.07 -10.16
CA VAL A 200 -5.39 -17.11 -9.51
C VAL A 200 -6.18 -17.87 -8.43
N VAL A 201 -6.28 -17.30 -7.24
CA VAL A 201 -6.97 -17.91 -6.10
C VAL A 201 -8.01 -16.95 -5.52
N LEU A 202 -9.03 -17.50 -4.86
CA LEU A 202 -10.01 -16.72 -4.11
C LEU A 202 -9.38 -16.24 -2.79
N TYR A 203 -9.12 -14.94 -2.69
CA TYR A 203 -8.46 -14.32 -1.53
C TYR A 203 -9.14 -14.67 -0.20
N GLU A 204 -10.46 -14.76 -0.20
CA GLU A 204 -11.27 -15.04 1.01
C GLU A 204 -11.21 -16.49 1.49
N LYS A 205 -10.77 -17.43 0.64
CA LYS A 205 -10.95 -18.88 0.87
C LYS A 205 -9.67 -19.68 0.76
N GLU A 206 -8.70 -19.20 -0.02
CA GLU A 206 -7.52 -19.97 -0.38
C GLU A 206 -6.25 -19.28 0.14
N GLU A 207 -5.31 -20.09 0.60
CA GLU A 207 -3.95 -19.65 0.85
C GLU A 207 -3.24 -19.26 -0.46
N THR A 208 -2.22 -18.42 -0.37
CA THR A 208 -1.43 -17.98 -1.51
C THR A 208 0.03 -18.32 -1.31
N LYS A 209 0.68 -18.87 -2.32
CA LYS A 209 2.11 -19.20 -2.29
C LYS A 209 2.91 -18.15 -3.05
N PHE A 210 4.03 -17.74 -2.46
CA PHE A 210 4.99 -16.82 -3.03
C PHE A 210 6.39 -17.41 -2.94
N GLU A 211 7.20 -17.14 -3.96
CA GLU A 211 8.62 -17.49 -3.97
C GLU A 211 9.41 -16.32 -4.56
N PHE A 212 10.32 -15.76 -3.77
CA PHE A 212 11.23 -14.68 -4.17
C PHE A 212 12.45 -14.69 -3.25
N LEU A 213 13.61 -14.21 -3.72
CA LEU A 213 14.87 -14.25 -2.96
C LEU A 213 15.14 -15.61 -2.27
N SER A 214 14.91 -16.72 -2.97
CA SER A 214 15.05 -18.10 -2.46
C SER A 214 14.26 -18.36 -1.17
N THR A 215 13.15 -17.66 -0.97
CA THR A 215 12.29 -17.76 0.21
C THR A 215 10.91 -18.22 -0.23
N LYS A 216 10.40 -19.27 0.43
CA LYS A 216 9.07 -19.82 0.16
C LYS A 216 8.12 -19.37 1.24
N LEU A 217 7.09 -18.63 0.86
CA LEU A 217 6.08 -18.14 1.79
C LEU A 217 4.71 -18.63 1.38
N THR A 218 3.95 -19.09 2.36
CA THR A 218 2.51 -19.27 2.24
C THR A 218 1.84 -18.18 3.06
N VAL A 219 0.85 -17.50 2.47
CA VAL A 219 0.02 -16.48 3.11
C VAL A 219 -1.36 -17.09 3.33
N PRO A 220 -1.97 -16.98 4.53
CA PRO A 220 -3.29 -17.54 4.77
C PRO A 220 -4.36 -16.83 3.93
N ALA A 221 -5.52 -17.47 3.77
CA ALA A 221 -6.72 -16.81 3.25
C ALA A 221 -6.98 -15.53 4.06
N LYS A 222 -7.36 -14.44 3.38
CA LYS A 222 -7.51 -13.08 3.93
C LYS A 222 -6.24 -12.46 4.52
N GLY A 223 -5.09 -13.13 4.42
CA GLY A 223 -3.82 -12.64 4.94
C GLY A 223 -3.25 -11.52 4.06
N PHE A 224 -2.66 -10.50 4.69
CA PHE A 224 -2.00 -9.41 3.97
C PHE A 224 -0.73 -9.89 3.25
N PHE A 225 -0.49 -9.33 2.06
CA PHE A 225 0.77 -9.43 1.34
C PHE A 225 0.91 -8.17 0.45
N GLN A 226 2.15 -7.76 0.16
CA GLN A 226 2.38 -6.55 -0.61
C GLN A 226 1.79 -6.65 -2.02
N ILE A 227 1.13 -5.58 -2.46
CA ILE A 227 0.36 -5.55 -3.69
C ILE A 227 1.21 -5.58 -4.96
N ASN A 228 2.44 -5.06 -4.90
CA ASN A 228 3.32 -4.91 -6.04
C ASN A 228 4.51 -5.88 -5.91
N GLN A 229 4.42 -7.00 -6.62
CA GLN A 229 5.45 -8.03 -6.57
C GLN A 229 6.78 -7.59 -7.17
N PHE A 230 6.77 -6.62 -8.10
CA PHE A 230 7.97 -6.14 -8.78
C PHE A 230 8.89 -5.34 -7.87
N LEU A 231 8.37 -4.82 -6.75
CA LEU A 231 9.15 -4.05 -5.78
C LEU A 231 9.52 -4.84 -4.52
N LEU A 232 9.00 -6.07 -4.36
CA LEU A 232 9.24 -6.89 -3.17
C LEU A 232 10.74 -7.12 -2.92
N GLU A 233 11.47 -7.55 -3.94
CA GLU A 233 12.88 -7.88 -3.77
C GLU A 233 13.70 -6.63 -3.42
N THR A 234 13.52 -5.53 -4.15
CA THR A 234 14.25 -4.28 -3.89
C THR A 234 13.90 -3.68 -2.53
N TRP A 235 12.64 -3.75 -2.12
CA TRP A 235 12.20 -3.31 -0.80
C TRP A 235 12.85 -4.12 0.33
N ILE A 236 12.83 -5.45 0.21
CA ILE A 236 13.47 -6.34 1.18
C ILE A 236 14.99 -6.15 1.21
N GLN A 237 15.65 -6.02 0.06
CA GLN A 237 17.10 -5.75 0.01
C GLN A 237 17.44 -4.39 0.63
N LYS A 238 16.59 -3.37 0.47
CA LYS A 238 16.78 -2.09 1.15
C LYS A 238 16.65 -2.24 2.66
N ILE A 239 15.60 -2.91 3.16
CA ILE A 239 15.47 -3.21 4.59
C ILE A 239 16.73 -3.93 5.09
N LYS A 240 17.19 -4.96 4.40
CA LYS A 240 18.42 -5.71 4.71
C LYS A 240 19.64 -4.80 4.87
N SER A 241 19.81 -3.84 3.96
CA SER A 241 20.95 -2.91 3.96
C SER A 241 20.95 -1.97 5.18
N LEU A 242 19.78 -1.72 5.74
CA LEU A 242 19.60 -0.85 6.90
C LEU A 242 19.81 -1.58 8.24
N LEU A 243 19.73 -2.92 8.23
CA LEU A 243 19.95 -3.77 9.41
C LEU A 243 21.43 -4.06 9.64
N PRO A 244 21.88 -4.28 10.88
CA PRO A 244 23.21 -4.74 11.20
C PRO A 244 23.35 -6.23 10.82
N LYS A 245 24.59 -6.70 10.68
CA LYS A 245 24.85 -8.13 10.52
C LYS A 245 24.50 -8.86 11.81
N ASP A 246 23.94 -10.06 11.69
CA ASP A 246 23.58 -10.95 12.82
C ASP A 246 22.65 -10.28 13.84
N ALA A 247 21.68 -9.51 13.33
CA ALA A 247 20.76 -8.71 14.14
C ALA A 247 19.87 -9.58 15.06
N ASN A 248 19.59 -9.11 16.28
CA ASN A 248 18.51 -9.61 17.11
C ASN A 248 17.30 -8.69 16.90
N VAL A 249 16.28 -9.20 16.19
CA VAL A 249 15.18 -8.40 15.66
C VAL A 249 13.90 -8.58 16.45
N LEU A 250 13.24 -7.48 16.79
CA LEU A 250 11.83 -7.46 17.15
C LEU A 250 11.03 -7.02 15.92
N GLU A 251 10.24 -7.91 15.34
CA GLU A 251 9.41 -7.61 14.17
C GLU A 251 7.97 -7.36 14.63
N LEU A 252 7.54 -6.10 14.58
CA LEU A 252 6.18 -5.70 14.94
C LEU A 252 5.30 -5.70 13.69
N PHE A 253 4.07 -6.21 13.82
CA PHE A 253 3.14 -6.41 12.70
C PHE A 253 3.72 -7.38 11.66
N CYS A 254 4.29 -8.49 12.14
CA CYS A 254 5.07 -9.40 11.29
C CYS A 254 4.22 -10.19 10.28
N GLY A 255 2.88 -10.17 10.40
CA GLY A 255 1.99 -10.95 9.54
C GLY A 255 2.38 -12.43 9.54
N CYS A 256 2.59 -13.00 8.35
CA CYS A 256 3.04 -14.39 8.17
C CYS A 256 4.57 -14.54 8.09
N GLY A 257 5.33 -13.55 8.60
CA GLY A 257 6.79 -13.58 8.70
C GLY A 257 7.52 -13.15 7.44
N THR A 258 6.87 -12.42 6.53
CA THR A 258 7.42 -12.08 5.20
C THR A 258 8.78 -11.41 5.25
N ILE A 259 8.96 -10.36 6.07
CA ILE A 259 10.21 -9.59 6.08
C ILE A 259 11.28 -10.39 6.82
N GLY A 260 11.02 -10.79 8.07
CA GLY A 260 11.98 -11.52 8.90
C GLY A 260 12.53 -12.79 8.23
N ILE A 261 11.67 -13.65 7.68
CA ILE A 261 12.05 -14.94 7.07
C ILE A 261 12.89 -14.73 5.80
N THR A 262 12.53 -13.73 4.99
CA THR A 262 13.31 -13.42 3.78
C THR A 262 14.69 -12.88 4.11
N LEU A 263 14.82 -12.20 5.27
CA LEU A 263 16.08 -11.63 5.77
C LEU A 263 16.87 -12.57 6.68
N ARG A 264 16.60 -13.87 6.65
CA ARG A 264 17.21 -14.87 7.56
C ARG A 264 18.73 -14.92 7.55
N ASP A 265 19.38 -14.51 6.47
CA ASP A 265 20.83 -14.46 6.37
C ASP A 265 21.45 -13.19 7.00
N ARG A 266 20.60 -12.23 7.42
CA ARG A 266 20.99 -11.00 8.12
C ARG A 266 20.65 -11.04 9.61
N ILE A 267 19.73 -11.90 10.01
CA ILE A 267 19.09 -11.91 11.34
C ILE A 267 19.47 -13.18 12.10
N LYS A 268 20.12 -13.01 13.25
CA LYS A 268 20.53 -14.10 14.14
C LYS A 268 19.36 -14.70 14.91
N SER A 269 18.52 -13.84 15.48
CA SER A 269 17.32 -14.22 16.22
C SER A 269 16.20 -13.20 15.98
N LEU A 270 14.96 -13.67 16.02
CA LEU A 270 13.79 -12.83 15.77
C LEU A 270 12.67 -13.17 16.75
N TYR A 271 12.01 -12.13 17.24
CA TYR A 271 10.73 -12.23 17.93
C TYR A 271 9.68 -11.45 17.13
N GLY A 272 8.75 -12.17 16.51
CA GLY A 272 7.69 -11.58 15.70
C GLY A 272 6.40 -11.45 16.49
N ILE A 273 5.72 -10.32 16.35
CA ILE A 273 4.45 -10.05 17.02
C ILE A 273 3.40 -9.65 15.99
N GLU A 274 2.27 -10.34 16.03
CA GLU A 274 1.10 -10.08 15.19
C GLU A 274 -0.18 -10.32 15.99
N SER A 275 -1.22 -9.55 15.71
CA SER A 275 -2.53 -9.64 16.36
C SER A 275 -3.37 -10.83 15.90
N HIS A 276 -3.15 -11.30 14.67
CA HIS A 276 -3.95 -12.35 14.04
C HIS A 276 -3.31 -13.74 14.20
N GLU A 277 -3.96 -14.62 14.96
CA GLU A 277 -3.50 -15.98 15.26
C GLU A 277 -3.13 -16.78 14.01
N LYS A 278 -3.99 -16.74 12.97
CA LYS A 278 -3.73 -17.46 11.71
C LYS A 278 -2.44 -17.00 11.02
N SER A 279 -2.07 -15.73 11.16
CA SER A 279 -0.85 -15.20 10.56
C SER A 279 0.37 -15.76 11.29
N ILE A 280 0.31 -15.88 12.62
CA ILE A 280 1.36 -16.48 13.45
C ILE A 280 1.50 -17.99 13.19
N GLU A 281 0.41 -18.73 12.99
CA GLU A 281 0.47 -20.12 12.54
C GLU A 281 1.29 -20.25 11.24
N TYR A 282 1.02 -19.38 10.26
CA TYR A 282 1.72 -19.38 8.97
C TYR A 282 3.15 -18.86 9.10
N ALA A 283 3.43 -17.89 9.98
CA ALA A 283 4.79 -17.44 10.26
C ALA A 283 5.67 -18.59 10.79
N ASN A 284 5.14 -19.40 11.71
CA ASN A 284 5.83 -20.59 12.21
C ASN A 284 6.04 -21.64 11.11
N GLN A 285 5.02 -21.91 10.28
CA GLN A 285 5.13 -22.85 9.16
C GLN A 285 6.15 -22.38 8.11
N ASN A 286 6.11 -21.09 7.76
CA ASN A 286 7.03 -20.46 6.82
C ASN A 286 8.46 -20.48 7.36
N ALA A 287 8.67 -20.16 8.63
CA ALA A 287 10.00 -20.22 9.24
C ALA A 287 10.59 -21.63 9.16
N LYS A 288 9.79 -22.64 9.54
CA LYS A 288 10.17 -24.06 9.41
C LYS A 288 10.46 -24.47 7.96
N ALA A 289 9.62 -24.06 7.01
CA ALA A 289 9.78 -24.37 5.59
C ALA A 289 11.05 -23.75 4.98
N ASN A 290 11.58 -22.69 5.59
CA ASN A 290 12.83 -22.04 5.20
C ASN A 290 14.03 -22.41 6.12
N GLY A 291 13.90 -23.47 6.93
CA GLY A 291 14.98 -24.01 7.76
C GLY A 291 15.33 -23.16 8.98
N ILE A 292 14.44 -22.28 9.42
CA ILE A 292 14.67 -21.38 10.55
C ILE A 292 14.11 -21.99 11.83
N THR A 293 14.96 -22.15 12.85
CA THR A 293 14.59 -22.67 14.18
C THR A 293 14.75 -21.65 15.30
N THR A 294 15.42 -20.52 15.05
CA THR A 294 15.74 -19.51 16.06
C THR A 294 14.68 -18.41 16.20
N TYR A 295 13.63 -18.43 15.37
CA TYR A 295 12.61 -17.39 15.35
C TYR A 295 11.45 -17.79 16.25
N GLN A 296 10.96 -16.82 17.00
CA GLN A 296 9.81 -16.97 17.88
C GLN A 296 8.72 -16.01 17.43
N TYR A 297 7.46 -16.42 17.60
CA TYR A 297 6.31 -15.65 17.18
C TYR A 297 5.24 -15.72 18.27
N THR A 298 4.56 -14.60 18.52
CA THR A 298 3.47 -14.55 19.49
C THR A 298 2.28 -13.74 18.99
N VAL A 299 1.09 -14.10 19.49
CA VAL A 299 -0.14 -13.37 19.22
C VAL A 299 -0.31 -12.26 20.26
N LEU A 300 -0.31 -11.00 19.82
CA LEU A 300 -0.54 -9.85 20.69
C LEU A 300 -1.19 -8.69 19.92
N ASP A 301 -2.22 -8.09 20.51
CA ASP A 301 -2.74 -6.82 20.03
C ASP A 301 -1.80 -5.67 20.40
N LEU A 302 -1.04 -5.22 19.40
CA LEU A 302 -0.06 -4.14 19.47
C LEU A 302 -0.67 -2.74 19.70
N TYR A 303 -1.99 -2.59 19.58
CA TYR A 303 -2.70 -1.35 19.89
C TYR A 303 -3.18 -1.27 21.33
N GLN A 304 -3.35 -2.41 22.01
CA GLN A 304 -3.93 -2.47 23.35
C GLN A 304 -2.93 -2.85 24.45
N LYS A 305 -1.84 -3.53 24.11
CA LYS A 305 -0.91 -4.11 25.09
C LYS A 305 0.50 -3.55 24.94
N HIS A 306 1.16 -3.34 26.08
CA HIS A 306 2.60 -3.03 26.12
C HIS A 306 3.44 -4.30 25.93
N LEU A 307 4.66 -4.13 25.46
CA LEU A 307 5.58 -5.25 25.28
C LEU A 307 6.36 -5.55 26.57
N SER A 308 6.74 -6.81 26.77
CA SER A 308 7.54 -7.22 27.94
C SER A 308 8.92 -6.56 27.94
N LYS A 309 9.43 -6.24 29.15
CA LYS A 309 10.79 -5.71 29.35
C LYS A 309 11.88 -6.68 28.90
N ASP A 310 11.59 -7.98 28.89
CA ASP A 310 12.56 -9.02 28.48
C ASP A 310 12.90 -8.95 27.00
N LEU A 311 12.06 -8.30 26.19
CA LEU A 311 12.31 -8.06 24.77
C LEU A 311 13.42 -7.03 24.52
N LYS A 312 14.01 -6.43 25.56
CA LYS A 312 15.16 -5.52 25.46
C LYS A 312 16.36 -6.13 24.74
N ILE A 313 16.49 -7.46 24.72
CA ILE A 313 17.55 -8.16 23.98
C ILE A 313 17.46 -7.95 22.45
N TYR A 314 16.28 -7.60 21.94
CA TYR A 314 16.04 -7.31 20.53
C TYR A 314 16.28 -5.82 20.26
N SER A 315 17.55 -5.48 20.05
CA SER A 315 18.00 -4.10 19.89
C SER A 315 17.69 -3.47 18.52
N THR A 316 17.19 -4.25 17.57
CA THR A 316 16.82 -3.77 16.23
C THR A 316 15.34 -4.04 16.01
N TRP A 317 14.57 -3.01 15.67
CA TRP A 317 13.14 -3.19 15.38
C TRP A 317 12.90 -3.12 13.88
N ILE A 318 12.04 -4.00 13.39
CA ILE A 318 11.42 -3.89 12.07
C ILE A 318 9.94 -3.65 12.30
N VAL A 319 9.39 -2.63 11.66
CA VAL A 319 8.02 -2.17 11.90
C VAL A 319 7.33 -1.91 10.57
N ASN A 320 6.20 -2.58 10.33
CA ASN A 320 5.40 -2.44 9.12
C ASN A 320 3.91 -2.39 9.48
N PRO A 321 3.45 -1.30 10.13
CA PRO A 321 2.10 -1.23 10.70
C PRO A 321 1.05 -0.98 9.61
N PRO A 322 -0.24 -1.21 9.92
CA PRO A 322 -1.32 -0.75 9.05
C PRO A 322 -1.37 0.78 9.00
N ARG A 323 -2.26 1.34 8.17
CA ARG A 323 -2.38 2.79 7.91
C ARG A 323 -2.49 3.68 9.14
N ALA A 324 -2.95 3.16 10.27
CA ALA A 324 -3.06 3.89 11.53
C ALA A 324 -1.70 4.28 12.15
N GLY A 325 -0.60 3.65 11.72
CA GLY A 325 0.73 3.79 12.33
C GLY A 325 0.81 3.09 13.68
N LEU A 326 1.73 3.52 14.53
CA LEU A 326 1.94 2.95 15.86
C LEU A 326 0.99 3.49 16.92
N SER A 327 0.72 2.67 17.93
CA SER A 327 0.05 3.10 19.14
C SER A 327 1.02 3.91 20.01
N LYS A 328 0.46 4.81 20.83
CA LYS A 328 1.25 5.54 21.84
C LYS A 328 2.01 4.57 22.77
N GLY A 329 1.37 3.46 23.15
CA GLY A 329 1.97 2.45 24.01
C GLY A 329 3.22 1.79 23.41
N LEU A 330 3.32 1.66 22.08
CA LEU A 330 4.53 1.17 21.42
C LEU A 330 5.67 2.20 21.44
N ILE A 331 5.37 3.49 21.27
CA ILE A 331 6.37 4.56 21.41
C ILE A 331 6.90 4.62 22.84
N GLU A 332 6.02 4.55 23.84
CA GLU A 332 6.39 4.48 25.26
C GLU A 332 7.24 3.23 25.55
N THR A 333 6.88 2.10 24.96
CA THR A 333 7.67 0.87 25.04
C THR A 333 9.07 1.06 24.44
N ALA A 334 9.21 1.74 23.30
CA ALA A 334 10.51 2.03 22.70
C ALA A 334 11.36 2.97 23.57
N ALA A 335 10.74 3.88 24.33
CA ALA A 335 11.45 4.71 25.30
C ALA A 335 12.04 3.88 26.46
N ILE A 336 11.37 2.79 26.84
CA ILE A 336 11.80 1.86 27.90
C ILE A 336 12.84 0.87 27.38
N LEU A 337 12.54 0.17 26.29
CA LEU A 337 13.39 -0.88 25.70
C LEU A 337 14.63 -0.30 25.02
N LYS A 338 14.54 0.94 24.53
CA LYS A 338 15.64 1.70 23.92
C LYS A 338 16.34 0.91 22.80
N PRO A 339 15.61 0.41 21.77
CA PRO A 339 16.27 -0.19 20.60
C PRO A 339 17.32 0.76 20.03
N ARG A 340 18.39 0.18 19.49
CA ARG A 340 19.47 0.92 18.86
C ARG A 340 19.01 1.53 17.53
N GLU A 341 18.20 0.79 16.78
CA GLU A 341 17.63 1.25 15.53
C GLU A 341 16.23 0.68 15.28
N ILE A 342 15.45 1.41 14.51
CA ILE A 342 14.08 1.07 14.11
C ILE A 342 14.01 1.29 12.60
N VAL A 343 13.78 0.21 11.85
CA VAL A 343 13.49 0.25 10.42
C VAL A 343 11.97 0.21 10.27
N TYR A 344 11.38 1.32 9.81
CA TYR A 344 9.94 1.52 9.76
C TYR A 344 9.51 1.69 8.30
N SER A 345 8.72 0.74 7.80
CA SER A 345 8.01 0.82 6.52
C SER A 345 6.56 1.25 6.73
N SER A 346 6.05 2.22 5.97
CA SER A 346 4.67 2.70 6.06
C SER A 346 4.09 3.08 4.69
N CYS A 347 2.86 2.64 4.41
CA CYS A 347 2.07 3.12 3.28
C CYS A 347 1.31 4.43 3.54
N ASN A 348 1.45 5.01 4.74
CA ASN A 348 0.83 6.27 5.14
C ASN A 348 1.89 7.24 5.69
N PRO A 349 2.33 8.23 4.89
CA PRO A 349 3.38 9.15 5.30
C PRO A 349 2.92 10.08 6.44
N SER A 350 1.62 10.34 6.58
CA SER A 350 1.11 11.27 7.61
C SER A 350 1.18 10.67 9.01
N THR A 351 0.77 9.41 9.17
CA THR A 351 0.91 8.70 10.45
C THR A 351 2.37 8.34 10.73
N LEU A 352 3.17 8.05 9.69
CA LEU A 352 4.61 7.89 9.85
C LEU A 352 5.25 9.17 10.41
N ARG A 353 4.95 10.35 9.84
CA ARG A 353 5.47 11.63 10.33
C ARG A 353 5.13 11.88 11.79
N ARG A 354 3.87 11.61 12.19
CA ARG A 354 3.45 11.68 13.60
C ARG A 354 4.34 10.81 14.48
N ASP A 355 4.55 9.55 14.08
CA ASP A 355 5.34 8.60 14.87
C ASP A 355 6.82 9.00 14.92
N VAL A 356 7.40 9.48 13.82
CA VAL A 356 8.79 9.99 13.76
C VAL A 356 8.98 11.18 14.69
N ILE A 357 8.01 12.11 14.76
CA ILE A 357 8.04 13.22 15.74
C ILE A 357 8.08 12.67 17.16
N SER A 358 7.21 11.70 17.49
CA SER A 358 7.22 11.09 18.83
C SER A 358 8.50 10.32 19.14
N PHE A 359 9.12 9.66 18.15
CA PHE A 359 10.43 9.04 18.31
C PHE A 359 11.54 10.06 18.54
N LYS A 360 11.46 11.24 17.91
CA LYS A 360 12.41 12.34 18.13
C LYS A 360 12.35 12.86 19.55
N GLU A 361 11.16 12.97 20.14
CA GLU A 361 10.97 13.37 21.55
C GLU A 361 11.66 12.41 22.54
N ILE A 362 11.78 11.13 22.19
CA ILE A 362 12.47 10.11 23.00
C ILE A 362 13.91 9.83 22.55
N GLY A 363 14.49 10.72 21.73
CA GLY A 363 15.92 10.76 21.42
C GLY A 363 16.37 9.97 20.19
N TYR A 364 15.47 9.71 19.24
CA TYR A 364 15.84 9.11 17.95
C TYR A 364 15.96 10.16 16.85
N GLU A 365 16.82 9.89 15.88
CA GLU A 365 16.96 10.68 14.66
C GLU A 365 16.80 9.80 13.43
N MET A 366 16.22 10.38 12.38
CA MET A 366 16.11 9.73 11.09
C MET A 366 17.41 9.90 10.31
N ASP A 367 18.00 8.79 9.87
CA ASP A 367 19.24 8.78 9.07
C ASP A 367 19.06 8.10 7.71
N HIS A 368 17.83 7.67 7.38
CA HIS A 368 17.46 7.16 6.07
C HIS A 368 16.01 7.55 5.74
N LEU A 369 15.75 7.96 4.50
CA LEU A 369 14.43 8.21 3.94
C LEU A 369 14.39 7.73 2.49
N SER A 370 13.46 6.82 2.19
CA SER A 370 13.23 6.35 0.83
C SER A 370 11.75 6.15 0.52
N LEU A 371 11.38 6.43 -0.71
CA LEU A 371 10.07 6.18 -1.30
C LEU A 371 10.13 4.95 -2.19
N PHE A 372 9.22 4.01 -1.98
CA PHE A 372 8.96 2.91 -2.90
C PHE A 372 7.59 3.10 -3.52
N ASP A 373 7.53 3.20 -4.85
CA ASP A 373 6.27 3.39 -5.55
C ASP A 373 5.52 2.06 -5.73
N PHE A 374 5.04 1.49 -4.61
CA PHE A 374 4.19 0.29 -4.62
C PHE A 374 2.84 0.51 -5.30
N PHE A 375 2.42 1.77 -5.50
CA PHE A 375 1.11 2.10 -6.06
C PHE A 375 1.19 3.14 -7.19
N PRO A 376 1.84 2.81 -8.33
CA PRO A 376 1.85 3.67 -9.50
C PRO A 376 0.45 4.07 -9.97
N ARG A 377 0.34 5.28 -10.51
CA ARG A 377 -0.89 5.96 -10.95
C ARG A 377 -1.87 6.33 -9.83
N THR A 378 -1.51 6.11 -8.56
CA THR A 378 -2.31 6.48 -7.38
C THR A 378 -1.57 7.53 -6.54
N ASN A 379 -2.27 8.18 -5.62
CA ASN A 379 -1.68 9.06 -4.61
C ASN A 379 -0.87 8.33 -3.52
N HIS A 380 -0.89 7.00 -3.48
CA HIS A 380 -0.22 6.22 -2.45
C HIS A 380 1.22 5.85 -2.86
N TYR A 381 2.07 5.70 -1.86
CA TYR A 381 3.44 5.22 -1.95
C TYR A 381 3.85 4.65 -0.59
N GLU A 382 4.84 3.78 -0.60
CA GLU A 382 5.44 3.21 0.61
C GLU A 382 6.66 4.04 0.99
N VAL A 383 6.81 4.36 2.27
CA VAL A 383 7.95 5.10 2.80
C VAL A 383 8.71 4.20 3.75
N LEU A 384 10.03 4.13 3.58
CA LEU A 384 10.93 3.42 4.46
C LEU A 384 11.87 4.41 5.11
N VAL A 385 11.89 4.41 6.46
CA VAL A 385 12.82 5.21 7.26
C VAL A 385 13.64 4.33 8.18
N ARG A 386 14.84 4.80 8.54
CA ARG A 386 15.58 4.27 9.68
C ARG A 386 15.73 5.35 10.73
N LEU A 387 15.33 5.01 11.95
CA LEU A 387 15.50 5.84 13.13
C LEU A 387 16.59 5.22 13.99
N ARG A 388 17.51 6.04 14.48
CA ARG A 388 18.60 5.62 15.36
C ARG A 388 18.62 6.45 16.61
N LYS A 389 18.92 5.81 17.74
CA LYS A 389 19.08 6.54 18.99
C LYS A 389 20.33 7.42 18.91
N ARG A 390 20.19 8.69 19.28
CA ARG A 390 21.34 9.60 19.46
C ARG A 390 22.33 8.98 20.44
N LYS A 391 23.62 9.06 20.09
CA LYS A 391 24.71 8.59 20.96
C LYS A 391 24.79 9.43 22.22
#